data_AF-A0A0G0QS41-F1
#
_entry.id   AF-A0A0G0QS41-F1
#
_cell.length_a   1.000
_cell.length_b   1.000
_cell.length_c   1.000
_cell.angle_alpha   90.00
_cell.angle_beta   90.00
_cell.angle_gamma   90.00
#
_symmetry.space_group_name_H-M   'P 1'
#
loop_
_entity.id
_entity.type
_entity.pdbx_description
1 polymer ?
#
loop_
_entity_poly.entity_id
_entity_poly.type
_entity_poly.pdbx_seq_one_letter_code
_entity_poly.pdbx_strand_id
1 'polypeptide(L)'
;MKDDTENNKKDSLQNPFKGYLENLKKHKQAVNPVHEIVNCYYKMEGFEKMPKEFYTERYSYRKLASEAKMLYQACNENLDDCIWALDKMKYLAKKGGFDWSIITCLKHKLK
;
A
#
# COMPACT_ATOMS: atom_id res chain seq x y z
N MET A 1 -13.70 16.07 44.04
CA MET A 1 -12.66 16.61 43.14
C MET A 1 -12.26 15.49 42.21
N LYS A 2 -12.28 15.76 40.90
CA LYS A 2 -11.94 14.85 39.81
C LYS A 2 -10.45 14.51 39.88
N ASP A 3 -10.11 13.27 39.59
CA ASP A 3 -8.85 12.97 38.91
C ASP A 3 -9.09 11.77 38.00
N ASP A 4 -9.58 12.11 36.80
CA ASP A 4 -9.66 11.23 35.64
C ASP A 4 -8.24 11.04 35.10
N THR A 5 -7.57 9.93 35.44
CA THR A 5 -6.30 9.58 34.77
C THR A 5 -6.60 8.71 33.55
N GLU A 6 -6.85 9.40 32.45
CA GLU A 6 -6.91 8.88 31.08
C GLU A 6 -5.54 8.27 30.70
N ASN A 7 -5.43 6.94 30.75
CA ASN A 7 -4.18 6.26 30.45
C ASN A 7 -4.00 6.13 28.92
N ASN A 8 -3.32 7.14 28.39
CA ASN A 8 -2.93 7.39 27.01
C ASN A 8 -2.11 6.23 26.41
N LYS A 9 -2.78 5.22 25.84
CA LYS A 9 -2.12 4.24 24.95
C LYS A 9 -1.81 4.92 23.61
N LYS A 10 -0.71 5.66 23.55
CA LYS A 10 -0.05 6.00 22.28
C LYS A 10 0.42 4.70 21.65
N ASP A 11 -0.39 4.18 20.74
CA ASP A 11 -0.05 3.07 19.85
C ASP A 11 1.13 3.53 18.97
N SER A 12 2.36 3.29 19.43
CA SER A 12 3.58 3.65 18.70
C SER A 12 3.84 2.66 17.57
N LEU A 13 2.82 2.39 16.75
CA LEU A 13 2.93 1.51 15.61
C LEU A 13 3.72 2.24 14.52
N GLN A 14 5.03 2.01 14.50
CA GLN A 14 5.90 2.53 13.45
C GLN A 14 5.70 1.74 12.15
N ASN A 15 5.93 2.39 11.01
CA ASN A 15 5.88 1.74 9.71
C ASN A 15 6.98 0.65 9.63
N PRO A 16 6.63 -0.64 9.54
CA PRO A 16 7.60 -1.73 9.50
C PRO A 16 8.41 -1.76 8.18
N PHE A 17 7.96 -1.04 7.16
CA PHE A 17 8.63 -0.91 5.87
C PHE A 17 9.59 0.29 5.81
N LYS A 18 9.79 1.01 6.92
CA LYS A 18 10.74 2.13 6.96
C LYS A 18 12.13 1.70 6.51
N GLY A 19 12.69 2.41 5.52
CA GLY A 19 13.98 2.10 4.90
C GLY A 19 13.89 1.14 3.72
N TYR A 20 12.68 0.72 3.31
CA TYR A 20 12.48 -0.14 2.14
C TYR A 20 12.99 0.51 0.87
N LEU A 21 12.60 1.76 0.59
CA LEU A 21 13.07 2.50 -0.59
C LEU A 21 14.59 2.68 -0.59
N GLU A 22 15.18 3.00 0.57
CA GLU A 22 16.63 3.17 0.69
C GLU A 22 17.38 1.87 0.38
N ASN A 23 16.91 0.74 0.90
CA ASN A 23 17.48 -0.56 0.60
C ASN A 23 17.27 -0.94 -0.88
N LEU A 24 16.12 -0.63 -1.46
CA LEU A 24 15.85 -0.91 -2.87
C LEU A 24 16.80 -0.13 -3.79
N LYS A 25 17.08 1.14 -3.48
CA LYS A 25 18.04 1.98 -4.23
C LYS A 25 19.47 1.47 -4.16
N LYS A 26 19.87 0.73 -3.12
CA LYS A 26 21.20 0.10 -3.05
C LYS A 26 21.39 -1.01 -4.08
N HIS A 27 20.30 -1.66 -4.50
CA HIS A 27 20.34 -2.80 -5.42
C HIS A 27 19.84 -2.45 -6.84
N LYS A 28 19.10 -1.35 -7.01
CA LYS A 28 18.55 -0.90 -8.30
C LYS A 28 18.89 0.57 -8.55
N GLN A 29 19.51 0.87 -9.70
CA GLN A 29 19.90 2.24 -10.08
C GLN A 29 18.70 3.19 -10.31
N ALA A 30 17.60 2.70 -10.88
CA ALA A 30 16.42 3.50 -11.17
C ALA A 30 15.18 2.84 -10.56
N VAL A 31 14.69 3.41 -9.46
CA VAL A 31 13.43 2.99 -8.82
C VAL A 31 12.34 3.97 -9.21
N ASN A 32 11.31 3.48 -9.90
CA ASN A 32 10.08 4.24 -10.10
C ASN A 32 9.08 3.84 -9.00
N PRO A 33 8.72 4.74 -8.06
CA PRO A 33 7.84 4.43 -6.94
C PRO A 33 6.46 3.91 -7.38
N VAL A 34 5.88 4.48 -8.45
CA VAL A 34 4.57 4.03 -8.97
C VAL A 34 4.64 2.60 -9.46
N HIS A 35 5.71 2.25 -10.20
CA HIS A 35 5.93 0.89 -10.67
C HIS A 35 6.12 -0.08 -9.49
N GLU A 36 6.89 0.32 -8.49
CA GLU A 36 7.14 -0.52 -7.31
C GLU A 36 5.87 -0.76 -6.48
N ILE A 37 4.99 0.23 -6.34
CA ILE A 37 3.69 0.08 -5.69
C ILE A 37 2.82 -0.95 -6.42
N VAL A 38 2.75 -0.89 -7.75
CA VAL A 38 1.99 -1.87 -8.56
C VAL A 38 2.58 -3.27 -8.43
N ASN A 39 3.91 -3.39 -8.50
CA ASN A 39 4.58 -4.68 -8.34
C ASN A 39 4.34 -5.29 -6.95
N CYS A 40 4.43 -4.46 -5.90
CA CYS A 40 4.12 -4.89 -4.53
C CYS A 40 2.68 -5.37 -4.41
N TYR A 41 1.71 -4.66 -5.02
CA TYR A 41 0.32 -5.10 -5.07
C TYR A 41 0.17 -6.47 -5.75
N TYR A 42 0.76 -6.67 -6.93
CA TYR A 42 0.70 -7.96 -7.62
C TYR A 42 1.32 -9.08 -6.79
N LYS A 43 2.47 -8.84 -6.15
CA LYS A 43 3.13 -9.82 -5.28
C LYS A 43 2.29 -10.16 -4.05
N MET A 44 1.65 -9.15 -3.45
CA MET A 44 0.77 -9.33 -2.30
C MET A 44 -0.45 -10.19 -2.65
N GLU A 45 -1.04 -10.00 -3.83
CA GLU A 45 -2.19 -10.78 -4.29
C GLU A 45 -1.81 -12.13 -4.94
N GLY A 46 -0.51 -12.38 -5.16
CA GLY A 46 -0.03 -13.59 -5.83
C GLY A 46 -0.24 -13.58 -7.35
N PHE A 47 -0.39 -12.40 -7.95
CA PHE A 47 -0.66 -12.22 -9.37
C PHE A 47 0.60 -12.22 -10.24
N GLU A 48 1.80 -12.49 -9.72
CA GLU A 48 3.07 -12.39 -10.47
C GLU A 48 3.20 -13.39 -11.64
N LYS A 49 2.45 -14.49 -11.61
CA LYS A 49 2.54 -15.59 -12.59
C LYS A 49 1.25 -15.82 -13.37
N MET A 50 0.37 -14.81 -13.38
CA MET A 50 -0.90 -14.91 -14.10
C MET A 50 -0.68 -14.81 -15.62
N PRO A 51 -1.55 -15.44 -16.44
CA PRO A 51 -1.48 -15.32 -17.88
C PRO A 51 -1.79 -13.87 -18.32
N LYS A 52 -1.36 -13.46 -19.51
CA LYS A 52 -1.42 -12.05 -19.96
C LYS A 52 -2.84 -11.49 -19.94
N GLU A 53 -3.82 -12.33 -20.25
CA GLU A 53 -5.25 -12.06 -20.30
C GLU A 53 -5.80 -11.63 -18.94
N PHE A 54 -5.16 -12.05 -17.84
CA PHE A 54 -5.52 -11.64 -16.49
C PHE A 54 -5.29 -10.14 -16.27
N TYR A 55 -4.23 -9.57 -16.85
CA TYR A 55 -3.87 -8.16 -16.68
C TYR A 55 -4.68 -7.22 -17.59
N THR A 56 -5.98 -7.48 -17.68
CA THR A 56 -6.95 -6.68 -18.42
C THR A 56 -7.89 -5.96 -17.44
N GLU A 57 -8.60 -4.94 -17.94
CA GLU A 57 -9.60 -4.20 -17.18
C GLU A 57 -9.15 -3.75 -15.77
N ARG A 58 -9.68 -4.40 -14.72
CA ARG A 58 -9.44 -4.11 -13.30
C ARG A 58 -7.98 -4.30 -12.89
N TYR A 59 -7.29 -5.29 -13.46
CA TYR A 59 -5.90 -5.62 -13.13
C TYR A 59 -4.92 -5.13 -14.20
N SER A 60 -5.37 -4.27 -15.11
CA SER A 60 -4.48 -3.68 -16.10
C SER A 60 -3.45 -2.77 -15.43
N TYR A 61 -2.20 -2.87 -15.89
CA TYR A 61 -1.10 -2.04 -15.38
C TYR A 61 -1.42 -0.55 -15.49
N ARG A 62 -2.03 -0.10 -16.60
CA ARG A 62 -2.40 1.30 -16.81
C ARG A 62 -3.33 1.82 -15.71
N LYS A 63 -4.35 1.04 -15.35
CA LYS A 63 -5.29 1.41 -14.29
C LYS A 63 -4.60 1.42 -12.94
N LEU A 64 -3.90 0.34 -12.59
CA LEU A 64 -3.20 0.22 -11.31
C LEU A 64 -2.09 1.26 -11.14
N ALA A 65 -1.39 1.64 -12.20
CA ALA A 65 -0.40 2.72 -12.17
C ALA A 65 -1.03 4.09 -11.87
N SER A 66 -2.23 4.35 -12.40
CA SER A 66 -2.99 5.56 -12.06
C SER A 66 -3.39 5.56 -10.59
N GLU A 67 -3.92 4.44 -10.09
CA GLU A 67 -4.29 4.28 -8.67
C GLU A 67 -3.06 4.40 -7.75
N ALA A 68 -1.94 3.80 -8.14
CA ALA A 68 -0.67 3.85 -7.42
C ALA A 68 -0.10 5.27 -7.35
N LYS A 69 -0.18 6.04 -8.45
CA LYS A 69 0.22 7.45 -8.44
C LYS A 69 -0.60 8.27 -7.44
N MET A 70 -1.92 8.04 -7.39
CA MET A 70 -2.79 8.72 -6.42
C MET A 70 -2.46 8.31 -4.98
N LEU A 71 -2.20 7.02 -4.72
CA LEU A 71 -1.77 6.53 -3.41
C LEU A 71 -0.43 7.15 -2.99
N TYR A 72 0.52 7.25 -3.92
CA TYR A 72 1.82 7.86 -3.68
C TYR A 72 1.69 9.33 -3.27
N GLN A 73 0.88 10.10 -4.00
CA GLN A 73 0.59 11.50 -3.64
C GLN A 73 -0.11 11.60 -2.29
N ALA A 74 -1.09 10.73 -2.00
CA ALA A 74 -1.79 10.68 -0.71
C ALA A 74 -0.92 10.23 0.47
N CYS A 75 0.27 9.69 0.20
CA CYS A 75 1.27 9.34 1.19
C CYS A 75 2.46 10.30 1.17
N ASN A 76 2.27 11.53 0.69
CA ASN A 76 3.31 12.56 0.61
C ASN A 76 4.57 12.08 -0.12
N GLU A 77 4.38 11.29 -1.17
CA GLU A 77 5.47 10.74 -1.98
C GLU A 77 6.44 9.85 -1.17
N ASN A 78 5.93 9.20 -0.11
CA ASN A 78 6.67 8.21 0.65
C ASN A 78 6.30 6.79 0.20
N LEU A 79 7.23 6.09 -0.46
CA LEU A 79 7.03 4.73 -0.94
C LEU A 79 6.76 3.75 0.21
N ASP A 80 7.50 3.85 1.31
CA ASP A 80 7.40 2.93 2.44
C ASP A 80 5.99 3.01 3.06
N ASP A 81 5.41 4.21 3.14
CA ASP A 81 4.04 4.43 3.62
C ASP A 81 2.99 3.87 2.65
N CYS A 82 3.26 3.90 1.34
CA CYS A 82 2.40 3.26 0.35
C CYS A 82 2.39 1.75 0.52
N ILE A 83 3.55 1.12 0.70
CA ILE A 83 3.66 -0.32 0.91
C ILE A 83 2.93 -0.72 2.20
N TRP A 84 3.06 0.07 3.25
CA TRP A 84 2.34 -0.16 4.50
C TRP A 84 0.82 -0.03 4.34
N ALA A 85 0.35 0.94 3.55
CA ALA A 85 -1.06 1.09 3.24
C ALA A 85 -1.62 -0.13 2.48
N LEU A 86 -0.87 -0.67 1.50
CA LEU A 86 -1.24 -1.90 0.79
C LEU A 86 -1.32 -3.10 1.76
N ASP A 87 -0.32 -3.28 2.63
CA ASP A 87 -0.29 -4.37 3.60
C ASP A 87 -1.50 -4.32 4.56
N LYS A 88 -1.80 -3.13 5.11
CA LYS A 88 -2.99 -2.92 5.93
C LYS A 88 -4.27 -3.23 5.15
N MET A 89 -4.36 -2.79 3.90
CA MET A 89 -5.56 -3.01 3.10
C MET A 89 -5.77 -4.50 2.82
N LYS A 90 -4.71 -5.24 2.48
CA LYS A 90 -4.76 -6.69 2.33
C LYS A 90 -5.26 -7.36 3.61
N TYR A 91 -4.76 -6.96 4.78
CA TYR A 91 -5.23 -7.48 6.05
C TYR A 91 -6.72 -7.22 6.26
N LEU A 92 -7.19 -5.99 6.01
CA LEU A 92 -8.60 -5.62 6.15
C LEU A 92 -9.49 -6.39 5.16
N ALA A 93 -9.09 -6.48 3.90
CA ALA A 93 -9.78 -7.23 2.85
C ALA A 93 -9.92 -8.71 3.21
N LYS A 94 -8.83 -9.34 3.66
CA LYS A 94 -8.83 -10.73 4.10
C LYS A 94 -9.74 -10.94 5.32
N LYS A 95 -9.68 -10.04 6.30
CA LYS A 95 -10.51 -10.13 7.52
C LYS A 95 -11.99 -9.86 7.23
N GLY A 96 -12.28 -8.94 6.33
CA GLY A 96 -13.64 -8.53 5.95
C GLY A 96 -14.26 -9.35 4.83
N GLY A 97 -13.50 -10.21 4.16
CA GLY A 97 -13.98 -11.04 3.05
C GLY A 97 -14.39 -10.23 1.82
N PHE A 98 -13.69 -9.15 1.50
CA PHE A 98 -14.00 -8.30 0.34
C PHE A 98 -12.83 -8.21 -0.64
N ASP A 99 -13.14 -8.03 -1.92
CA ASP A 99 -12.13 -7.76 -2.93
C ASP A 99 -11.58 -6.34 -2.80
N TRP A 100 -10.28 -6.18 -2.97
CA TRP A 100 -9.63 -4.88 -2.92
C TRP A 100 -8.83 -4.59 -4.19
N SER A 101 -8.34 -3.35 -4.28
CA SER A 101 -7.32 -2.90 -5.22
C SER A 101 -6.63 -1.68 -4.61
N ILE A 102 -5.62 -1.14 -5.30
CA ILE A 102 -4.85 0.02 -4.81
C ILE A 102 -5.77 1.21 -4.45
N ILE A 103 -6.79 1.52 -5.26
CA ILE A 103 -7.77 2.60 -4.96
C ILE A 103 -8.49 2.42 -3.62
N THR A 104 -8.63 1.19 -3.13
CA THR A 104 -9.31 0.90 -1.87
C THR A 104 -8.55 1.52 -0.69
N CYS A 105 -7.22 1.62 -0.78
CA CYS A 105 -6.37 2.32 0.19
C CYS A 105 -6.73 3.81 0.31
N LEU A 106 -7.13 4.44 -0.79
CA LEU A 106 -7.54 5.85 -0.79
C LEU A 106 -8.93 6.04 -0.17
N LYS A 107 -9.88 5.16 -0.50
CA LYS A 107 -11.24 5.21 0.06
C LYS A 107 -11.26 5.09 1.58
N HIS A 108 -10.34 4.32 2.15
CA HIS A 108 -10.22 4.16 3.60
C HIS A 108 -9.52 5.32 4.31
N LYS A 109 -8.71 6.13 3.61
CA LYS A 109 -8.12 7.37 4.17
C LYS A 109 -9.05 8.59 4.08
N LEU A 110 -10.19 8.48 3.38
CA LEU A 110 -11.15 9.57 3.15
C LEU A 110 -12.33 9.57 4.15
N LYS A 111 -12.21 8.86 5.27
CA LYS A 111 -13.19 8.88 6.37
C LYS A 111 -12.53 9.28 7.67
#